data_AF-A0A831U8B2-F1
#
_entry.id   AF-A0A831U8B2-F1
#
_cell.length_a   1.000
_cell.length_b   1.000
_cell.length_c   1.000
_cell.angle_alpha   90.00
_cell.angle_beta   90.00
_cell.angle_gamma   90.00
#
_symmetry.space_group_name_H-M   'P 1'
#
loop_
_entity.id
_entity.type
_entity.pdbx_description
1 polymer ?
#
loop_
_entity_poly.entity_id
_entity_poly.type
_entity_poly.pdbx_seq_one_letter_code
_entity_poly.pdbx_strand_id
1 'polypeptide(L)' 'SSGDAIPIEQRDPTEVTNGFGQPTAPDGVAVYNPAFDVTPAELIAGFITEEGILEPPYTEAFDALS' A
#
# COMPACT_ATOMS: atom_id res chain seq x y z
N SER A 1 2.43 5.70 15.53
CA SER A 1 3.00 4.34 15.35
C SER A 1 3.75 4.28 14.03
N SER A 2 4.66 3.33 13.81
CA SER A 2 5.26 3.08 12.48
C SER A 2 4.42 2.06 11.69
N GLY A 3 4.59 2.03 10.37
CA GLY A 3 3.91 1.08 9.49
C GLY A 3 4.62 -0.29 9.37
N ASP A 4 5.73 -0.51 10.08
CA ASP A 4 6.57 -1.71 9.95
C ASP A 4 5.86 -3.01 10.36
N ALA A 5 4.77 -2.90 11.11
CA ALA A 5 3.96 -4.05 11.54
C ALA A 5 2.92 -4.49 10.49
N ILE A 6 2.75 -3.74 9.40
CA ILE A 6 1.77 -4.05 8.36
C ILE A 6 2.37 -5.16 7.47
N PRO A 7 1.79 -6.37 7.42
CA PRO A 7 2.28 -7.43 6.56
C PRO A 7 2.06 -7.08 5.09
N ILE A 8 3.10 -7.23 4.27
CA ILE A 8 3.03 -6.98 2.83
C ILE A 8 2.75 -8.29 2.10
N GLU A 9 1.57 -8.39 1.48
CA GLU A 9 1.20 -9.54 0.64
C GLU A 9 2.15 -9.67 -0.56
N GLN A 10 2.67 -10.88 -0.79
CA GLN A 10 3.38 -11.26 -2.02
C GLN A 10 2.40 -11.99 -2.93
N ARG A 11 2.15 -11.44 -4.12
CA ARG A 11 1.18 -11.98 -5.07
C ARG A 11 1.83 -12.88 -6.11
N ASP A 12 0.99 -13.57 -6.88
CA ASP A 12 1.42 -14.49 -7.91
C ASP A 12 2.34 -13.78 -8.92
N PRO A 13 3.54 -14.33 -9.23
CA PRO A 13 4.46 -13.75 -10.22
C PRO A 13 3.85 -13.53 -11.60
N THR A 14 2.81 -14.30 -11.97
CA THR A 14 2.14 -14.20 -13.26
C THR A 14 1.44 -12.87 -13.49
N GLU A 15 1.07 -12.13 -12.43
CA GLU A 15 0.53 -10.76 -12.57
C GLU A 15 1.55 -9.79 -13.18
N VAL A 16 2.85 -10.06 -13.00
CA VAL A 16 3.94 -9.28 -13.57
C VAL A 16 4.40 -9.84 -14.92
N THR A 17 4.47 -11.17 -15.05
CA THR A 17 4.98 -11.81 -16.28
C THR A 17 3.95 -11.95 -17.38
N ASN A 18 2.65 -11.77 -17.09
CA ASN A 18 1.56 -11.95 -18.05
C ASN A 18 0.61 -10.74 -18.09
N GLY A 19 0.68 -9.93 -19.15
CA GLY A 19 -0.30 -8.89 -19.44
C GLY A 19 -1.54 -9.44 -20.15
N PHE A 20 -2.74 -9.22 -19.61
CA PHE A 20 -4.01 -9.70 -20.19
C PHE A 20 -4.02 -11.22 -20.47
N GLY A 21 -3.33 -12.01 -19.63
CA GLY A 21 -3.20 -13.46 -19.78
C GLY A 21 -2.17 -13.92 -20.82
N GLN A 22 -1.43 -13.01 -21.45
CA GLN A 22 -0.37 -13.33 -22.42
C GLN A 22 1.02 -13.06 -21.84
N PRO A 23 2.03 -13.92 -22.05
CA PRO A 23 3.39 -13.69 -21.57
C PRO A 23 3.99 -12.39 -22.12
N THR A 24 4.55 -11.57 -21.23
CA THR A 24 5.21 -10.28 -21.54
C THR A 24 6.65 -10.21 -21.03
N ALA A 25 7.12 -11.23 -20.31
CA ALA A 25 8.48 -11.36 -19.80
C ALA A 25 9.11 -12.71 -20.21
N PRO A 26 10.45 -12.84 -20.20
CA PRO A 26 11.12 -14.11 -20.50
C PRO A 26 10.70 -15.25 -19.56
N ASP A 27 10.63 -16.46 -20.11
CA ASP A 27 10.29 -17.66 -19.34
C ASP A 27 11.26 -17.87 -18.17
N GLY A 28 10.71 -18.10 -16.98
CA GLY A 28 11.48 -18.41 -15.77
C GLY A 28 12.18 -17.22 -15.11
N VAL A 29 11.93 -15.98 -15.55
CA VAL A 29 12.47 -14.79 -14.88
C VAL A 29 11.94 -14.71 -13.43
N ALA A 30 12.83 -14.39 -12.49
CA ALA A 30 12.45 -14.17 -11.10
C ALA A 30 11.73 -12.81 -10.95
N VAL A 31 10.71 -12.76 -10.09
CA VAL A 31 9.88 -11.57 -9.87
C VAL A 31 9.79 -11.27 -8.38
N TYR A 32 9.76 -9.98 -8.05
CA TYR A 32 9.34 -9.46 -6.76
C TYR A 32 7.99 -8.75 -6.95
N ASN A 33 6.91 -9.28 -6.36
CA ASN A 33 5.55 -8.78 -6.56
C ASN A 33 4.83 -8.47 -5.23
N PRO A 34 5.30 -7.47 -4.47
CA PRO A 34 4.54 -6.96 -3.32
C PRO A 34 3.26 -6.26 -3.80
N ALA A 35 2.13 -6.59 -3.19
CA ALA A 35 0.84 -5.97 -3.53
C ALA A 35 0.68 -4.54 -2.98
N PHE A 36 1.42 -4.22 -1.92
CA PHE A 36 1.29 -2.98 -1.16
C PHE A 36 2.68 -2.46 -0.76
N ASP A 37 2.75 -1.18 -0.45
CA ASP A 37 3.84 -0.53 0.27
C ASP A 37 3.29 0.29 1.44
N VAL A 38 4.18 0.88 2.23
CA VAL A 38 3.84 1.74 3.36
C VAL A 38 4.27 3.17 3.02
N THR A 39 3.32 4.10 3.03
CA THR A 39 3.61 5.54 2.96
C THR A 39 3.79 6.10 4.37
N PRO A 40 4.96 6.65 4.73
CA PRO A 40 5.17 7.33 6.00
C PRO A 40 4.17 8.48 6.20
N ALA A 41 3.71 8.66 7.44
CA ALA A 41 2.65 9.61 7.78
C ALA A 41 3.05 11.06 7.46
N GLU A 42 4.32 11.41 7.59
CA GLU A 42 4.85 12.75 7.26
C GLU A 42 4.77 13.11 5.78
N LEU A 43 4.52 12.13 4.89
CA LEU A 43 4.33 12.35 3.45
C LEU A 43 2.85 12.50 3.06
N ILE A 44 1.92 12.33 4.00
CA ILE A 44 0.49 12.44 3.77
C ILE A 44 0.02 13.84 4.16
N ALA A 45 -0.75 14.50 3.30
CA ALA A 45 -1.31 15.83 3.58
C ALA A 45 -2.57 15.77 4.44
N GLY A 46 -3.40 14.75 4.23
CA GLY A 46 -4.61 14.51 5.02
C GLY A 46 -5.26 13.17 4.68
N PHE A 47 -6.10 12.68 5.59
CA PHE A 47 -6.98 11.53 5.35
C PHE A 47 -8.41 12.02 5.17
N ILE A 48 -9.05 11.63 4.07
CA ILE A 48 -10.46 11.95 3.81
C ILE A 48 -11.30 10.79 4.35
N THR A 49 -12.24 11.11 5.22
CA THR A 49 -13.16 10.16 5.88
C THR A 49 -14.61 10.64 5.75
N GLU A 50 -15.56 9.82 6.17
CA GLU A 50 -16.97 10.19 6.28
C GLU A 50 -17.23 11.33 7.28
N GLU A 51 -16.35 11.50 8.27
CA GLU A 51 -16.41 12.56 9.29
C GLU A 51 -15.68 13.85 8.88
N GLY A 52 -15.09 13.89 7.68
CA GLY A 52 -14.34 15.04 7.16
C GLY A 52 -12.86 14.73 6.88
N ILE A 53 -12.03 15.78 6.88
CA ILE A 53 -10.60 15.69 6.59
C ILE A 53 -9.81 15.69 7.91
N LEU A 54 -9.00 14.66 8.13
CA LEU A 54 -8.02 14.61 9.21
C LEU A 54 -6.68 15.18 8.73
N GLU A 55 -6.13 16.12 9.49
CA GLU A 55 -4.83 16.75 9.26
C GLU A 55 -3.85 16.37 10.39
N PRO A 56 -2.53 16.49 10.19
CA PRO A 56 -1.55 16.25 11.24
C PRO A 56 -1.77 17.16 12.48
N PRO A 57 -1.47 16.68 13.70
CA PRO A 57 -0.86 15.39 14.02
C PRO A 57 -1.88 14.24 14.05
N TYR A 58 -1.54 13.15 13.34
CA TYR A 58 -2.53 12.13 13.02
C TYR A 58 -2.97 11.25 14.19
N THR A 59 -2.12 11.04 15.20
CA THR A 59 -2.52 10.23 16.37
C THR A 59 -3.71 10.89 17.07
N GLU A 60 -3.61 12.18 17.36
CA GLU A 60 -4.67 12.97 17.98
C GLU A 60 -5.88 13.12 17.07
N ALA A 61 -5.66 13.30 15.76
CA ALA A 61 -6.75 13.41 14.79
C ALA A 61 -7.57 12.10 14.72
N PHE A 62 -6.93 10.94 14.75
CA PHE A 62 -7.60 9.64 14.78
C PHE A 62 -8.24 9.33 16.15
N ASP A 63 -7.58 9.69 17.26
CA ASP A 63 -8.13 9.49 18.61
C ASP A 63 -9.40 10.33 18.87
N ALA A 64 -9.57 11.43 18.14
CA ALA A 64 -10.76 12.29 18.20
C ALA A 64 -11.96 11.73 17.43
N LEU A 65 -11.79 10.69 16.61
CA LEU A 65 -12.90 9.98 15.99
C LEU A 65 -13.64 9.12 17.03
N SER A 66 -14.96 9.21 17.04
CA SER A 66 -15.84 8.49 17.99
C SER A 66 -16.08 7.04 17.64
#